data_AF-C4K5H6-F1
#
_entry.id   AF-C4K5H6-F1
#
_cell.length_a   1.000
_cell.length_b   1.000
_cell.length_c   1.000
_cell.angle_alpha   90.00
_cell.angle_beta   90.00
_cell.angle_gamma   90.00
#
_symmetry.space_group_name_H-M   'P 1'
#
loop_
_entity.id
_entity.type
_entity.pdbx_description
1 polymer ?
#
loop_
_entity_poly.entity_id
_entity_poly.type
_entity_poly.pdbx_seq_one_letter_code
_entity_poly.pdbx_strand_id
1 'polypeptide(L)'
;MESAPSIHPSIHQSLQADYGETGHEILNKALGLQQTLAWDDAEGNLLIGKVGTDRATTALVYGENILTCDSERSLRDRFSEYQVAGQRSGDDADFGEATLKALRDKAKDSQITRYRPYHLQQSGNATGDSCREWGEFEVRQRAARNEETTYRVQGWRQGDGSLWQPNQRVMVFDPVLGFHHRERVIGEVVYTQNEGGTLCELRVAPEADCIPP
;
A
#
# COMPACT_ATOMS: atom_id res chain seq x y z
N MET A 1 -11.68 -11.22 -41.83
CA MET A 1 -10.71 -10.12 -41.72
C MET A 1 -10.82 -9.61 -40.30
N GLU A 2 -10.21 -10.35 -39.38
CA GLU A 2 -10.41 -10.21 -37.93
C GLU A 2 -9.24 -9.42 -37.37
N SER A 3 -9.54 -8.25 -36.83
CA SER A 3 -8.57 -7.30 -36.28
C SER A 3 -7.98 -7.85 -34.99
N ALA A 4 -6.66 -8.10 -34.98
CA ALA A 4 -5.91 -8.46 -33.79
C ALA A 4 -6.02 -7.35 -32.72
N PRO A 5 -6.11 -7.69 -31.42
CA PRO A 5 -6.16 -6.72 -30.35
C PRO A 5 -4.86 -5.93 -30.28
N SER A 6 -4.96 -4.61 -30.23
CA SER A 6 -3.83 -3.69 -30.11
C SER A 6 -3.12 -3.93 -28.78
N ILE A 7 -1.91 -4.49 -28.85
CA ILE A 7 -0.99 -4.57 -27.72
C ILE A 7 -0.60 -3.13 -27.40
N HIS A 8 -1.14 -2.58 -26.30
CA HIS A 8 -0.58 -1.37 -25.71
C HIS A 8 0.91 -1.63 -25.46
N PRO A 9 1.84 -0.82 -26.00
CA PRO A 9 3.24 -1.02 -25.74
C PRO A 9 3.45 -0.80 -24.24
N SER A 10 3.71 -1.89 -23.51
CA SER A 10 4.19 -1.82 -22.15
C SER A 10 5.44 -0.96 -22.18
N ILE A 11 5.38 0.23 -21.57
CA ILE A 11 6.55 1.07 -21.36
C ILE A 11 7.42 0.29 -20.37
N HIS A 12 8.29 -0.58 -20.89
CA HIS A 12 9.34 -1.19 -20.10
C HIS A 12 10.36 -0.11 -19.83
N GLN A 13 10.09 0.71 -18.81
CA GLN A 13 11.11 1.56 -18.23
C GLN A 13 12.25 0.62 -17.82
N SER A 14 13.46 0.91 -18.28
CA SER A 14 14.61 0.05 -18.04
C SER A 14 14.86 -0.03 -16.52
N LEU A 15 14.55 -1.18 -15.91
CA LEU A 15 14.88 -1.46 -14.53
C LEU A 15 16.36 -1.85 -14.47
N GLN A 16 17.17 -1.03 -13.83
CA GLN A 16 18.59 -1.29 -13.64
C GLN A 16 18.82 -1.71 -12.18
N ALA A 17 19.54 -2.82 -12.00
CA ALA A 17 20.03 -3.23 -10.69
C ALA A 17 21.28 -2.42 -10.33
N ASP A 18 21.28 -1.83 -9.14
CA ASP A 18 22.46 -1.13 -8.62
C ASP A 18 23.44 -2.12 -7.96
N TYR A 19 24.71 -1.73 -7.84
CA TYR A 19 25.74 -2.59 -7.25
C TYR A 19 25.45 -2.85 -5.77
N GLY A 20 25.28 -4.12 -5.40
CA GLY A 20 24.99 -4.54 -4.03
C GLY A 20 23.50 -4.68 -3.70
N GLU A 21 22.59 -4.41 -4.64
CA GLU A 21 21.16 -4.66 -4.43
C GLU A 21 20.84 -6.14 -4.40
N THR A 22 19.98 -6.49 -3.46
CA THR A 22 19.41 -7.83 -3.33
C THR A 22 18.32 -8.05 -4.36
N GLY A 23 18.06 -9.32 -4.69
CA GLY A 23 16.95 -9.68 -5.60
C GLY A 23 15.59 -9.18 -5.11
N HIS A 24 15.39 -9.08 -3.79
CA HIS A 24 14.17 -8.54 -3.20
C HIS A 24 14.02 -7.03 -3.41
N GLU A 25 15.10 -6.26 -3.31
CA GLU A 25 15.07 -4.82 -3.57
C GLU A 25 14.76 -4.51 -5.03
N ILE A 26 15.39 -5.23 -5.97
CA ILE A 26 15.12 -5.09 -7.41
C ILE A 26 13.67 -5.49 -7.72
N LEU A 27 13.17 -6.56 -7.11
CA LEU A 27 11.78 -6.98 -7.26
C LEU A 27 10.83 -5.89 -6.75
N ASN A 28 11.06 -5.35 -5.55
CA ASN A 28 10.21 -4.27 -5.00
C ASN A 28 10.20 -3.02 -5.88
N LYS A 29 11.34 -2.63 -6.47
CA LYS A 29 11.39 -1.55 -7.47
C LYS A 29 10.50 -1.85 -8.69
N ALA A 30 10.54 -3.09 -9.19
CA ALA A 30 9.70 -3.51 -10.31
C ALA A 30 8.20 -3.49 -9.97
N LEU A 31 7.86 -3.94 -8.76
CA LEU A 31 6.49 -4.01 -8.25
C LEU A 31 5.88 -2.63 -8.01
N GLY A 32 6.65 -1.68 -7.47
CA GLY A 32 6.21 -0.29 -7.28
C GLY A 32 5.78 0.37 -8.60
N LEU A 33 6.57 0.17 -9.67
CA LEU A 33 6.24 0.67 -11.01
C LEU A 33 4.95 0.07 -11.59
N GLN A 34 4.62 -1.17 -11.23
CA GLN A 34 3.42 -1.86 -11.71
C GLN A 34 2.24 -1.82 -10.72
N GLN A 35 2.43 -1.21 -9.54
CA GLN A 35 1.46 -1.22 -8.43
C GLN A 35 0.98 -2.63 -8.08
N THR A 36 1.92 -3.58 -8.02
CA THR A 36 1.68 -4.98 -7.67
C THR A 36 2.38 -5.36 -6.37
N LEU A 37 2.02 -6.52 -5.87
CA LEU A 37 2.48 -7.15 -4.64
C LEU A 37 3.14 -8.47 -4.99
N ALA A 38 4.16 -8.84 -4.22
CA ALA A 38 4.72 -10.19 -4.24
C ALA A 38 4.63 -10.82 -2.86
N TRP A 39 4.22 -12.08 -2.81
CA TRP A 39 4.10 -12.90 -1.61
C TRP A 39 4.30 -14.38 -1.95
N ASP A 40 4.47 -15.23 -0.95
CA ASP A 40 4.57 -16.68 -1.11
C ASP A 40 3.25 -17.40 -0.80
N ASP A 41 3.05 -18.55 -1.43
CA ASP A 41 1.97 -19.48 -1.07
C ASP A 41 2.43 -20.53 -0.03
N ALA A 42 1.53 -21.40 0.39
CA ALA A 42 1.81 -22.46 1.37
C ALA A 42 2.85 -23.49 0.91
N GLU A 43 3.18 -23.54 -0.38
CA GLU A 43 4.20 -24.41 -0.97
C GLU A 43 5.55 -23.69 -1.15
N GLY A 44 5.61 -22.38 -0.85
CA GLY A 44 6.78 -21.53 -1.00
C GLY A 44 6.97 -20.98 -2.41
N ASN A 45 5.94 -21.01 -3.26
CA ASN A 45 6.01 -20.42 -4.60
C ASN A 45 5.81 -18.92 -4.52
N LEU A 46 6.62 -18.16 -5.28
CA LEU A 46 6.46 -16.72 -5.42
C LEU A 46 5.23 -16.39 -6.29
N LEU A 47 4.27 -15.68 -5.70
CA LEU A 47 3.10 -15.12 -6.36
C LEU A 47 3.30 -13.61 -6.56
N ILE A 48 2.87 -13.11 -7.72
CA ILE A 48 2.85 -11.68 -8.03
C ILE A 48 1.44 -11.31 -8.49
N GLY A 49 0.85 -10.31 -7.86
CA GLY A 49 -0.52 -9.91 -8.16
C GLY A 49 -0.92 -8.57 -7.56
N LYS A 50 -2.20 -8.26 -7.59
CA LYS A 50 -2.76 -7.09 -6.89
C LYS A 50 -3.29 -7.50 -5.53
N VAL A 51 -3.72 -6.50 -4.75
CA VAL A 51 -4.53 -6.73 -3.56
C VAL A 51 -5.73 -7.60 -3.93
N GLY A 52 -5.90 -8.69 -3.21
CA GLY A 52 -6.90 -9.71 -3.47
C GLY A 52 -8.32 -9.14 -3.40
N THR A 53 -9.19 -9.73 -4.22
CA THR A 53 -10.64 -9.46 -4.17
C THR A 53 -11.39 -10.47 -3.32
N ASP A 54 -10.71 -11.55 -2.94
CA ASP A 54 -11.24 -12.60 -2.08
C ASP A 54 -11.59 -12.02 -0.73
N ARG A 55 -12.78 -12.37 -0.25
CA ARG A 55 -13.30 -11.87 1.03
C ARG A 55 -13.15 -12.96 2.08
N ALA A 56 -12.68 -12.57 3.26
CA ALA A 56 -12.81 -13.38 4.45
C ALA A 56 -14.32 -13.59 4.72
N THR A 57 -14.70 -14.85 4.95
CA THR A 57 -16.07 -15.23 5.27
C THR A 57 -16.50 -14.64 6.62
N THR A 58 -15.56 -14.54 7.57
CA THR A 58 -15.83 -14.03 8.92
C THR A 58 -15.42 -12.58 9.04
N ALA A 59 -16.33 -11.72 9.51
CA ALA A 59 -16.02 -10.33 9.84
C ALA A 59 -15.31 -10.22 11.21
N LEU A 60 -14.51 -9.18 11.41
CA LEU A 60 -13.94 -8.84 12.71
C LEU A 60 -14.90 -7.91 13.44
N VAL A 61 -15.45 -8.36 14.56
CA VAL A 61 -16.49 -7.66 15.32
C VAL A 61 -16.05 -7.49 16.78
N TYR A 62 -15.95 -6.24 17.20
CA TYR A 62 -15.60 -5.88 18.57
C TYR A 62 -16.66 -6.40 19.55
N GLY A 63 -16.21 -7.07 20.60
CA GLY A 63 -17.08 -7.69 21.61
C GLY A 63 -17.60 -9.08 21.24
N GLU A 64 -17.29 -9.59 20.05
CA GLU A 64 -17.65 -10.96 19.65
C GLU A 64 -16.41 -11.84 19.43
N ASN A 65 -15.75 -11.73 18.28
CA ASN A 65 -14.61 -12.59 17.91
C ASN A 65 -13.24 -11.93 18.08
N ILE A 66 -13.19 -10.62 18.29
CA ILE A 66 -11.97 -9.89 18.61
C ILE A 66 -11.66 -10.05 20.10
N LEU A 67 -10.51 -10.63 20.42
CA LEU A 67 -10.00 -10.79 21.78
C LEU A 67 -9.23 -9.54 22.25
N THR A 68 -8.32 -9.06 21.40
CA THR A 68 -7.54 -7.85 21.66
C THR A 68 -7.36 -7.08 20.36
N CYS A 69 -7.15 -5.77 20.49
CA CYS A 69 -6.87 -4.87 19.40
C CYS A 69 -5.66 -4.02 19.79
N ASP A 70 -4.72 -3.91 18.87
CA ASP A 70 -3.57 -2.99 18.94
C ASP A 70 -3.56 -2.12 17.69
N SER A 71 -3.42 -0.80 17.85
CA SER A 71 -3.36 0.13 16.72
C SER A 71 -2.47 1.29 17.08
N GLU A 72 -1.40 1.47 16.32
CA GLU A 72 -0.54 2.64 16.42
C GLU A 72 -1.11 3.78 15.58
N ARG A 73 -1.61 4.82 16.24
CA ARG A 73 -2.09 6.04 15.58
C ARG A 73 -1.08 7.18 15.75
N SER A 74 -0.19 7.30 14.78
CA SER A 74 0.87 8.30 14.77
C SER A 74 0.73 9.30 13.62
N LEU A 75 0.80 10.59 13.97
CA LEU A 75 0.93 11.68 13.01
C LEU A 75 2.40 12.04 12.71
N ARG A 76 3.36 11.29 13.27
CA ARG A 76 4.80 11.58 13.13
C ARG A 76 5.22 11.67 11.67
N ASP A 77 4.67 10.79 10.84
CA ASP A 77 5.01 10.66 9.43
C ASP A 77 3.92 11.21 8.52
N ARG A 78 3.04 12.07 9.04
CA ARG A 78 2.06 12.83 8.26
C ARG A 78 2.45 14.32 8.19
N PHE A 79 2.18 14.91 7.04
CA PHE A 79 2.58 16.27 6.69
C PHE A 79 1.40 17.03 6.09
N SER A 80 1.38 18.35 6.24
CA SER A 80 0.28 19.17 5.71
C SER A 80 0.35 19.34 4.20
N GLU A 81 1.57 19.35 3.65
CA GLU A 81 1.83 19.57 2.23
C GLU A 81 3.04 18.73 1.80
N TYR A 82 2.89 18.04 0.67
CA TYR A 82 3.90 17.21 0.02
C TYR A 82 4.31 17.90 -1.27
N GLN A 83 5.53 18.42 -1.30
CA GLN A 83 6.08 19.15 -2.43
C GLN A 83 6.98 18.20 -3.22
N VAL A 84 6.51 17.78 -4.39
CA VAL A 84 7.26 16.87 -5.26
C VAL A 84 8.01 17.70 -6.30
N ALA A 85 9.30 17.41 -6.47
CA ALA A 85 10.12 17.98 -7.53
C ALA A 85 10.78 16.85 -8.33
N GLY A 86 10.69 16.92 -9.64
CA GLY A 86 11.32 15.97 -10.55
C GLY A 86 12.37 16.60 -11.45
N GLN A 87 13.09 15.75 -12.17
CA GLN A 87 13.99 16.15 -13.26
C GLN A 87 13.61 15.37 -14.52
N ARG A 88 13.89 15.95 -15.69
CA ARG A 88 13.81 15.26 -16.97
C ARG A 88 15.03 15.53 -17.80
N SER A 89 15.33 14.62 -18.73
CA SER A 89 16.29 14.90 -19.80
C SER A 89 15.77 16.08 -20.62
N GLY A 90 16.55 17.15 -20.68
CA GLY A 90 16.17 18.34 -21.45
C GLY A 90 16.20 18.07 -22.95
N ASP A 91 15.29 18.71 -23.67
CA ASP A 91 15.31 18.81 -25.14
C ASP A 91 15.62 20.26 -25.57
N ASP A 92 15.80 20.48 -26.87
CA ASP A 92 16.03 21.83 -27.44
C ASP A 92 14.82 22.78 -27.26
N ALA A 93 13.72 22.34 -26.65
CA ALA A 93 12.57 23.18 -26.28
C ALA A 93 12.55 23.56 -24.78
N ASP A 94 13.45 23.00 -23.96
CA ASP A 94 13.52 23.20 -22.52
C ASP A 94 14.40 24.39 -22.12
N PHE A 95 13.84 25.60 -22.18
CA PHE A 95 14.51 26.82 -21.71
C PHE A 95 13.75 27.53 -20.57
N GLY A 96 14.47 27.79 -19.47
CA GLY A 96 14.11 28.80 -18.47
C GLY A 96 13.29 28.34 -17.25
N GLU A 97 12.83 29.32 -16.47
CA GLU A 97 12.14 29.14 -15.18
C GLU A 97 10.78 28.42 -15.32
N ALA A 98 10.16 28.47 -16.51
CA ALA A 98 8.89 27.83 -16.80
C ALA A 98 8.98 26.29 -16.80
N THR A 99 10.04 25.72 -17.38
CA THR A 99 10.29 24.27 -17.38
C THR A 99 10.61 23.75 -15.97
N LEU A 100 11.39 24.51 -15.18
CA LEU A 100 11.71 24.15 -13.80
C LEU A 100 10.50 24.21 -12.85
N LYS A 101 9.51 25.07 -13.13
CA LYS A 101 8.24 25.12 -12.39
C LYS A 101 7.27 24.02 -12.83
N ALA A 102 7.29 23.60 -14.09
CA ALA A 102 6.42 22.55 -14.61
C ALA A 102 6.72 21.15 -14.04
N LEU A 103 7.90 20.95 -13.45
CA LEU A 103 8.33 19.68 -12.83
C LEU A 103 8.15 19.68 -11.30
N ARG A 104 7.28 20.54 -10.79
CA ARG A 104 6.96 20.62 -9.37
C ARG A 104 5.47 20.54 -9.20
N ASP A 105 5.04 19.75 -8.22
CA ASP A 105 3.65 19.74 -7.80
C ASP A 105 3.51 19.65 -6.28
N LYS A 106 2.30 19.94 -5.78
CA LYS A 106 1.97 19.96 -4.36
C LYS A 106 0.70 19.18 -4.09
N ALA A 107 0.80 18.17 -3.22
CA ALA A 107 -0.36 17.47 -2.67
C ALA A 107 -0.61 17.88 -1.21
N LYS A 108 -1.88 18.04 -0.82
CA LYS A 108 -2.27 18.52 0.52
C LYS A 108 -3.00 17.43 1.30
N ASP A 109 -2.61 17.23 2.56
CA ASP A 109 -3.37 16.41 3.50
C ASP A 109 -4.30 17.32 4.32
N SER A 110 -5.60 17.23 4.04
CA SER A 110 -6.63 18.07 4.70
C SER A 110 -6.82 17.76 6.18
N GLN A 111 -6.38 16.59 6.65
CA GLN A 111 -6.51 16.18 8.06
C GLN A 111 -5.41 16.80 8.95
N ILE A 112 -4.32 17.30 8.35
CA ILE A 112 -3.19 17.88 9.08
C ILE A 112 -3.30 19.41 9.04
N THR A 113 -3.86 19.98 10.10
CA THR A 113 -4.08 21.43 10.23
C THR A 113 -2.81 22.20 10.55
N ARG A 114 -1.85 21.57 11.25
CA ARG A 114 -0.56 22.19 11.57
C ARG A 114 0.33 22.22 10.33
N TYR A 115 0.81 23.41 9.97
CA TYR A 115 1.75 23.57 8.86
C TYR A 115 3.05 22.78 9.12
N ARG A 116 3.31 21.79 8.26
CA ARG A 116 4.51 20.95 8.27
C ARG A 116 4.75 20.41 6.85
N PRO A 117 5.51 21.14 6.01
CA PRO A 117 5.79 20.71 4.64
C PRO A 117 6.78 19.56 4.61
N TYR A 118 6.69 18.72 3.58
CA TYR A 118 7.61 17.65 3.26
C TYR A 118 8.01 17.73 1.79
N HIS A 119 9.30 17.54 1.50
CA HIS A 119 9.83 17.62 0.15
C HIS A 119 10.20 16.23 -0.35
N LEU A 120 9.71 15.90 -1.54
CA LEU A 120 9.95 14.65 -2.24
C LEU A 120 10.67 14.93 -3.54
N GLN A 121 11.61 14.04 -3.89
CA GLN A 121 12.25 14.06 -5.19
C GLN A 121 11.74 12.87 -6.01
N GLN A 122 11.16 13.15 -7.18
CA GLN A 122 10.76 12.11 -8.12
C GLN A 122 11.99 11.62 -8.89
N SER A 123 12.13 10.30 -9.00
CA SER A 123 13.13 9.65 -9.84
C SER A 123 12.62 9.41 -11.26
N GLY A 124 13.54 9.28 -12.21
CA GLY A 124 13.21 9.05 -13.62
C GLY A 124 12.83 10.32 -14.38
N ASN A 125 12.18 10.16 -15.52
CA ASN A 125 11.78 11.25 -16.40
C ASN A 125 10.46 11.87 -15.90
N ALA A 126 10.56 12.92 -15.10
CA ALA A 126 9.40 13.54 -14.46
C ALA A 126 8.61 14.45 -15.41
N THR A 127 7.30 14.49 -15.21
CA THR A 127 6.36 15.45 -15.76
C THR A 127 5.55 16.07 -14.61
N GLY A 128 4.83 17.17 -14.86
CA GLY A 128 3.94 17.74 -13.85
C GLY A 128 2.88 16.74 -13.36
N ASP A 129 2.36 15.91 -14.27
CA ASP A 129 1.38 14.87 -13.93
C ASP A 129 2.00 13.75 -13.09
N SER A 130 3.20 13.29 -13.43
CA SER A 130 3.86 12.25 -12.63
C SER A 130 4.25 12.76 -11.24
N CYS A 131 4.59 14.04 -11.10
CA CYS A 131 4.84 14.67 -9.80
C CYS A 131 3.56 14.74 -8.95
N ARG A 132 2.43 15.06 -9.57
CA ARG A 132 1.11 15.10 -8.93
C ARG A 132 0.66 13.73 -8.45
N GLU A 133 0.70 12.73 -9.33
CA GLU A 133 0.33 11.36 -9.01
C GLU A 133 1.18 10.81 -7.85
N TRP A 134 2.48 11.11 -7.86
CA TRP A 134 3.37 10.73 -6.76
C TRP A 134 3.04 11.41 -5.44
N GLY A 135 2.74 12.71 -5.47
CA GLY A 135 2.33 13.46 -4.29
C GLY A 135 1.02 12.92 -3.69
N GLU A 136 0.02 12.66 -4.53
CA GLU A 136 -1.25 12.07 -4.12
C GLU A 136 -1.10 10.64 -3.59
N PHE A 137 -0.21 9.86 -4.20
CA PHE A 137 0.15 8.52 -3.73
C PHE A 137 0.76 8.57 -2.33
N GLU A 138 1.77 9.43 -2.10
CA GLU A 138 2.43 9.56 -0.80
C GLU A 138 1.43 9.99 0.29
N VAL A 139 0.54 10.95 -0.01
CA VAL A 139 -0.53 11.37 0.91
C VAL A 139 -1.40 10.17 1.30
N ARG A 140 -1.86 9.38 0.33
CA ARG A 140 -2.72 8.21 0.57
C ARG A 140 -1.99 7.14 1.36
N GLN A 141 -0.75 6.82 0.99
CA GLN A 141 0.03 5.76 1.65
C GLN A 141 0.30 6.11 3.11
N ARG A 142 0.77 7.34 3.41
CA ARG A 142 1.01 7.77 4.80
C ARG A 142 -0.26 7.90 5.63
N ALA A 143 -1.38 8.28 5.01
CA ALA A 143 -2.67 8.26 5.69
C ALA A 143 -3.11 6.83 6.01
N ALA A 144 -2.87 5.88 5.09
CA ALA A 144 -3.25 4.49 5.23
C ALA A 144 -2.41 3.74 6.29
N ARG A 145 -1.10 3.99 6.38
CA ARG A 145 -0.22 3.45 7.45
C ARG A 145 -0.75 3.73 8.86
N ASN A 146 -1.34 4.90 9.05
CA ASN A 146 -1.90 5.33 10.34
C ASN A 146 -3.27 4.68 10.67
N GLU A 147 -3.86 3.96 9.72
CA GLU A 147 -5.08 3.16 9.91
C GLU A 147 -4.80 1.66 10.03
N GLU A 148 -3.53 1.24 9.99
CA GLU A 148 -3.12 -0.14 10.27
C GLU A 148 -3.57 -0.53 11.69
N THR A 149 -4.07 -1.74 11.82
CA THR A 149 -4.58 -2.27 13.09
C THR A 149 -4.32 -3.76 13.16
N THR A 150 -3.85 -4.21 14.32
CA THR A 150 -3.61 -5.62 14.61
C THR A 150 -4.71 -6.15 15.53
N TYR A 151 -5.47 -7.11 15.03
CA TYR A 151 -6.52 -7.80 15.77
C TYR A 151 -6.09 -9.19 16.17
N ARG A 152 -6.31 -9.57 17.42
CA ARG A 152 -6.16 -10.97 17.87
C ARG A 152 -7.52 -11.63 17.96
N VAL A 153 -7.67 -12.78 17.32
CA VAL A 153 -8.90 -13.58 17.32
C VAL A 153 -8.64 -15.00 17.86
N GLN A 154 -9.72 -15.64 18.34
CA GLN A 154 -9.65 -17.02 18.80
C GLN A 154 -9.71 -17.97 17.59
N GLY A 155 -8.79 -18.95 17.56
CA GLY A 155 -8.75 -19.98 16.53
C GLY A 155 -8.04 -19.56 15.26
N TRP A 156 -7.55 -20.55 14.51
CA TRP A 156 -6.92 -20.34 13.20
C TRP A 156 -7.90 -20.30 12.03
N ARG A 157 -9.13 -20.74 12.28
CA ARG A 157 -10.15 -20.93 11.25
C ARG A 157 -11.26 -19.90 11.38
N GLN A 158 -11.77 -19.50 10.23
CA GLN A 158 -12.97 -18.71 10.04
C GLN A 158 -14.21 -19.57 10.35
N GLY A 159 -15.39 -18.94 10.38
CA GLY A 159 -16.68 -19.58 10.67
C GLY A 159 -17.09 -20.67 9.67
N ASP A 160 -16.54 -20.67 8.45
CA ASP A 160 -16.72 -21.73 7.45
C ASP A 160 -15.67 -22.86 7.56
N GLY A 161 -14.75 -22.75 8.52
CA GLY A 161 -13.65 -23.69 8.72
C GLY A 161 -12.43 -23.44 7.84
N SER A 162 -12.44 -22.46 6.93
CA SER A 162 -11.25 -22.06 6.18
C SER A 162 -10.22 -21.37 7.09
N LEU A 163 -8.94 -21.35 6.71
CA LEU A 163 -7.91 -20.62 7.46
C LEU A 163 -7.97 -19.12 7.16
N TRP A 164 -7.50 -18.29 8.09
CA TRP A 164 -7.26 -16.87 7.83
C TRP A 164 -6.08 -16.69 6.86
N GLN A 165 -6.29 -16.12 5.68
CA GLN A 165 -5.20 -15.97 4.72
C GLN A 165 -4.81 -14.49 4.56
N PRO A 166 -3.51 -14.20 4.32
CA PRO A 166 -3.12 -12.87 3.87
C PRO A 166 -3.75 -12.57 2.50
N ASN A 167 -3.75 -11.30 2.12
CA ASN A 167 -4.32 -10.79 0.88
C ASN A 167 -5.84 -11.02 0.73
N GLN A 168 -6.56 -11.26 1.83
CA GLN A 168 -8.03 -11.30 1.88
C GLN A 168 -8.62 -9.97 2.37
N ARG A 169 -9.78 -9.58 1.83
CA ARG A 169 -10.58 -8.45 2.29
C ARG A 169 -11.45 -8.88 3.46
N VAL A 170 -11.37 -8.17 4.58
CA VAL A 170 -12.14 -8.44 5.79
C VAL A 170 -12.96 -7.22 6.19
N MET A 171 -14.21 -7.46 6.57
CA MET A 171 -15.08 -6.42 7.14
C MET A 171 -14.76 -6.25 8.62
N VAL A 172 -14.56 -5.01 9.06
CA VAL A 172 -14.26 -4.67 10.45
C VAL A 172 -15.35 -3.79 11.03
N PHE A 173 -15.92 -4.23 12.14
CA PHE A 173 -16.77 -3.46 13.03
C PHE A 173 -16.08 -3.28 14.38
N ASP A 174 -15.46 -2.12 14.56
CA ASP A 174 -14.85 -1.71 15.82
C ASP A 174 -15.25 -0.25 16.11
N PRO A 175 -16.29 -0.03 16.94
CA PRO A 175 -16.74 1.30 17.29
C PRO A 175 -15.74 2.08 18.18
N VAL A 176 -14.82 1.40 18.88
CA VAL A 176 -13.78 2.05 19.70
C VAL A 176 -12.78 2.77 18.80
N LEU A 177 -12.41 2.13 17.69
CA LEU A 177 -11.55 2.72 16.67
C LEU A 177 -12.28 3.56 15.62
N GLY A 178 -13.62 3.61 15.65
CA GLY A 178 -14.45 4.33 14.67
C GLY A 178 -14.60 3.61 13.33
N PHE A 179 -14.34 2.29 13.30
CA PHE A 179 -14.54 1.44 12.14
C PHE A 179 -15.98 0.90 12.14
N HIS A 180 -16.86 1.60 11.42
CA HIS A 180 -18.24 1.18 11.23
C HIS A 180 -18.41 0.41 9.92
N HIS A 181 -18.25 -0.92 9.97
CA HIS A 181 -18.31 -1.82 8.81
C HIS A 181 -17.35 -1.40 7.70
N ARG A 182 -16.10 -1.11 8.06
CA ARG A 182 -15.08 -0.73 7.11
C ARG A 182 -14.38 -1.96 6.56
N GLU A 183 -14.19 -1.97 5.25
CA GLU A 183 -13.37 -2.98 4.60
C GLU A 183 -11.88 -2.67 4.80
N ARG A 184 -11.11 -3.73 5.07
CA ARG A 184 -9.66 -3.74 5.23
C ARG A 184 -9.07 -4.95 4.52
N VAL A 185 -7.78 -4.91 4.25
CA VAL A 185 -7.01 -6.02 3.69
C VAL A 185 -6.17 -6.63 4.79
N ILE A 186 -6.16 -7.96 4.89
CA ILE A 186 -5.26 -8.70 5.78
C ILE A 186 -3.88 -8.69 5.13
N GLY A 187 -2.96 -7.90 5.66
CA GLY A 187 -1.57 -7.84 5.20
C GLY A 187 -0.71 -8.95 5.78
N GLU A 188 -1.02 -9.39 7.01
CA GLU A 188 -0.27 -10.43 7.71
C GLU A 188 -1.18 -11.26 8.60
N VAL A 189 -0.85 -12.55 8.69
CA VAL A 189 -1.52 -13.53 9.57
C VAL A 189 -0.45 -14.28 10.35
N VAL A 190 -0.48 -14.18 11.67
CA VAL A 190 0.38 -14.96 12.55
C VAL A 190 -0.45 -16.00 13.30
N TYR A 191 -0.12 -17.27 13.10
CA TYR A 191 -0.75 -18.39 13.79
C TYR A 191 0.05 -18.77 15.02
N THR A 192 -0.59 -18.74 16.19
CA THR A 192 0.03 -19.18 17.45
C THR A 192 -0.76 -20.33 18.05
N GLN A 193 -0.08 -21.32 18.62
CA GLN A 193 -0.68 -22.35 19.47
C GLN A 193 0.07 -22.40 20.80
N ASN A 194 -0.67 -22.34 21.90
CA ASN A 194 -0.15 -22.47 23.25
C ASN A 194 -1.12 -23.29 24.13
N GLU A 195 -0.85 -23.37 25.43
CA GLU A 195 -1.70 -24.10 26.39
C GLU A 195 -3.15 -23.57 26.43
N GLY A 196 -3.36 -22.30 26.07
CA GLY A 196 -4.67 -21.66 25.95
C GLY A 196 -5.38 -21.93 24.62
N GLY A 197 -4.81 -22.75 23.75
CA GLY A 197 -5.38 -23.15 22.46
C GLY A 197 -4.74 -22.43 21.27
N THR A 198 -5.51 -22.24 20.21
CA THR A 198 -5.07 -21.63 18.97
C THR A 198 -5.53 -20.18 18.88
N LEU A 199 -4.61 -19.30 18.47
CA LEU A 199 -4.82 -17.87 18.32
C LEU A 199 -4.35 -17.44 16.94
N CYS A 200 -4.99 -16.42 16.40
CA CYS A 200 -4.57 -15.79 15.17
C CYS A 200 -4.45 -14.28 15.38
N GLU A 201 -3.33 -13.72 14.95
CA GLU A 201 -3.11 -12.28 14.92
C GLU A 201 -3.17 -11.82 13.46
N LEU A 202 -4.02 -10.83 13.20
CA LEU A 202 -4.36 -10.33 11.88
C LEU A 202 -3.98 -8.87 11.81
N ARG A 203 -2.96 -8.55 11.00
CA ARG A 203 -2.61 -7.16 10.69
C ARG A 203 -3.42 -6.71 9.50
N VAL A 204 -4.28 -5.73 9.71
CA VAL A 204 -5.21 -5.24 8.70
C VAL A 204 -4.99 -3.76 8.41
N ALA A 205 -5.03 -3.40 7.14
CA ALA A 205 -4.82 -2.02 6.69
C ALA A 205 -5.78 -1.67 5.54
N PRO A 206 -5.96 -0.38 5.21
CA PRO A 206 -6.60 0.00 3.96
C PRO A 206 -5.79 -0.48 2.75
N GLU A 207 -6.45 -0.76 1.63
CA GLU A 207 -5.80 -1.22 0.38
C GLU A 207 -4.63 -0.34 -0.07
N ALA A 208 -4.73 0.98 0.14
CA ALA A 208 -3.69 1.93 -0.23
C ALA A 208 -2.37 1.76 0.56
N ASP A 209 -2.39 1.10 1.72
CA ASP A 209 -1.19 0.82 2.51
C ASP A 209 -0.43 -0.40 1.98
N CYS A 210 -1.17 -1.35 1.39
CA CYS A 210 -0.61 -2.61 0.94
C CYS A 210 0.21 -2.48 -0.34
N ILE A 211 0.09 -1.37 -1.08
CA ILE A 211 0.81 -1.19 -2.36
C ILE A 211 2.16 -0.54 -2.09
N PRO A 212 3.28 -1.15 -2.52
CA PRO A 212 4.60 -0.55 -2.36
C PRO A 212 4.73 0.74 -3.17
N PRO A 213 5.56 1.70 -2.69
CA PRO A 213 5.88 2.92 -3.42
C PRO A 213 6.62 2.64 -4.74
#